data_AF-A0A376E4B2-F1
#
_entry.id   AF-A0A376E4B2-F1
#
_cell.length_a   1.000
_cell.length_b   1.000
_cell.length_c   1.000
_cell.angle_alpha   90.00
_cell.angle_beta   90.00
_cell.angle_gamma   90.00
#
_symmetry.space_group_name_H-M   'P 1'
#
loop_
_entity.id
_entity.type
_entity.pdbx_description
1 polymer ?
#
loop_
_entity_poly.entity_id
_entity_poly.type
_entity_poly.pdbx_seq_one_letter_code
_entity_poly.pdbx_strand_id
1 'polypeptide(L)'
;MQEWVFSVEKHWTFNDRQQKMDEKQFITRWRLEPKDEDKEKYLRGELVEPKKPIIYYIDPATPIQWREKIIAGVFDWQAAFEKAGFKNAVIAKMPDENDKDFDIDDVRYSVITYVASPKSNAMGPSVVDPRSGEIIESDIIWWHNVMTSLQEWMRIQTGPIDPKARGNVFSDEHMGEADPFCIVT
;
A
#
# COMPACT_ATOMS: atom_id res chain seq x y z
N MET A 1 4.52 -0.40 -19.99
CA MET A 1 5.56 0.24 -19.15
C MET A 1 5.19 -0.05 -17.70
N GLN A 2 6.17 -0.33 -16.83
CA GLN A 2 5.96 -0.73 -15.44
C GLN A 2 5.41 0.46 -14.62
N GLU A 3 4.10 0.59 -14.49
CA GLU A 3 3.47 1.76 -13.83
C GLU A 3 3.31 1.61 -12.29
N TRP A 4 3.72 0.47 -11.71
CA TRP A 4 3.35 0.12 -10.33
C TRP A 4 4.43 0.35 -9.27
N VAL A 5 5.66 0.71 -9.66
CA VAL A 5 6.79 0.87 -8.70
C VAL A 5 7.10 2.34 -8.41
N PHE A 6 6.56 3.25 -9.21
CA PHE A 6 6.80 4.68 -9.12
C PHE A 6 5.58 5.46 -9.61
N SER A 7 5.30 6.61 -9.02
CA SER A 7 4.25 7.51 -9.50
C SER A 7 4.88 8.77 -10.11
N VAL A 8 4.14 9.45 -10.99
CA VAL A 8 4.57 10.72 -11.57
C VAL A 8 3.71 11.83 -11.00
N GLU A 9 4.31 12.67 -10.18
CA GLU A 9 3.62 13.80 -9.56
C GLU A 9 3.85 15.09 -10.34
N LYS A 10 2.76 15.84 -10.52
CA LYS A 10 2.79 17.16 -11.12
C LYS A 10 3.13 18.20 -10.05
N HIS A 11 4.15 18.99 -10.31
CA HIS A 11 4.58 20.07 -9.43
C HIS A 11 4.59 21.39 -10.19
N TRP A 12 4.04 22.42 -9.57
CA TRP A 12 3.97 23.74 -10.17
C TRP A 12 5.10 24.60 -9.62
N THR A 13 5.93 25.12 -10.51
CA THR A 13 7.02 26.04 -10.15
C THR A 13 6.70 27.46 -10.59
N PHE A 14 7.05 28.44 -9.76
CA PHE A 14 6.83 29.85 -10.05
C PHE A 14 8.07 30.69 -9.68
N ASN A 15 8.25 31.83 -10.35
CA ASN A 15 9.22 32.87 -9.99
C ASN A 15 8.74 34.24 -10.48
N ASP A 16 9.33 35.32 -9.96
CA ASP A 16 8.92 36.70 -10.24
C ASP A 16 9.04 37.14 -11.71
N ARG A 17 9.73 36.35 -12.54
CA ARG A 17 9.94 36.65 -13.97
C ARG A 17 8.92 35.95 -14.87
N GLN A 18 8.09 35.08 -14.32
CA GLN A 18 7.09 34.33 -15.06
C GLN A 18 5.72 35.04 -15.04
N GLN A 19 4.99 34.92 -16.15
CA GLN A 19 3.60 35.39 -16.28
C GLN A 19 2.58 34.23 -16.13
N LYS A 20 3.06 33.00 -15.92
CA LYS A 20 2.28 31.80 -15.64
C LYS A 20 3.16 30.79 -14.88
N MET A 21 2.55 29.88 -14.14
CA MET A 21 3.27 28.78 -13.50
C MET A 21 3.77 27.77 -14.56
N ASP A 22 4.95 27.22 -14.35
CA ASP A 22 5.50 26.13 -15.15
C ASP A 22 5.21 24.78 -14.48
N GLU A 23 4.63 23.86 -15.24
CA GLU A 23 4.40 22.48 -14.82
C GLU A 23 5.70 21.67 -14.96
N LYS A 24 6.10 20.99 -13.89
CA LYS A 24 7.16 19.98 -13.88
C LYS A 24 6.62 18.66 -13.40
N GLN A 25 7.20 17.57 -13.88
CA GLN A 25 6.85 16.22 -13.47
C GLN A 25 8.04 15.57 -12.78
N PHE A 26 7.80 15.04 -11.57
CA PHE A 26 8.80 14.32 -10.80
C PHE A 26 8.35 12.88 -10.62
N ILE A 27 9.32 11.97 -10.65
CA ILE A 27 9.08 10.55 -10.36
C ILE A 27 9.24 10.37 -8.86
N THR A 28 8.21 9.84 -8.20
CA THR A 28 8.26 9.41 -6.80
C THR A 28 8.40 7.89 -6.74
N ARG A 29 9.24 7.37 -5.84
CA ARG A 29 9.53 5.93 -5.74
C ARG A 29 10.03 5.54 -4.37
N TRP A 30 9.79 4.27 -4.01
CA TRP A 30 10.49 3.65 -2.91
C TRP A 30 11.97 3.44 -3.24
N ARG A 31 12.85 3.68 -2.26
CA ARG A 31 14.28 3.44 -2.42
C ARG A 31 14.62 1.97 -2.24
N LEU A 32 14.53 1.21 -3.32
CA LEU A 32 14.94 -0.20 -3.39
C LEU A 32 16.30 -0.33 -4.07
N GLU A 33 17.30 -0.71 -3.29
CA GLU A 33 18.65 -1.00 -3.76
C GLU A 33 18.97 -2.46 -3.45
N PRO A 34 19.60 -3.22 -4.38
CA PRO A 34 20.10 -4.54 -4.05
C PRO A 34 21.20 -4.45 -2.99
N LYS A 35 21.33 -5.49 -2.16
CA LYS A 35 22.48 -5.65 -1.26
C LYS A 35 23.77 -5.63 -2.08
N ASP A 36 24.86 -5.11 -1.50
CA ASP A 36 26.12 -4.93 -2.23
C ASP A 36 26.65 -6.26 -2.80
N GLU A 37 26.45 -7.36 -2.07
CA GLU A 37 26.83 -8.73 -2.48
C GLU A 37 25.96 -9.30 -3.61
N ASP A 38 24.74 -8.81 -3.79
CA ASP A 38 23.75 -9.33 -4.73
C ASP A 38 23.61 -8.47 -5.99
N LYS A 39 24.37 -7.37 -6.11
CA LYS A 39 24.35 -6.47 -7.28
C LYS A 39 24.55 -7.19 -8.60
N GLU A 40 25.51 -8.11 -8.67
CA GLU A 40 25.75 -8.87 -9.90
C GLU A 40 24.61 -9.82 -10.24
N LYS A 41 23.98 -10.43 -9.23
CA LYS A 41 22.79 -11.29 -9.41
C LYS A 41 21.62 -10.46 -9.95
N TYR A 42 21.38 -9.30 -9.35
CA TYR A 42 20.36 -8.36 -9.80
C TYR A 42 20.55 -7.95 -11.26
N LEU A 43 21.78 -7.59 -11.65
CA LEU A 43 22.11 -7.21 -13.04
C LEU A 43 21.98 -8.36 -14.03
N ARG A 44 22.09 -9.62 -13.59
CA ARG A 44 21.80 -10.82 -14.39
C ARG A 44 20.30 -11.12 -14.48
N GLY A 45 19.44 -10.34 -13.82
CA GLY A 45 17.99 -10.55 -13.78
C GLY A 45 17.54 -11.61 -12.77
N GLU A 46 18.41 -12.03 -11.85
CA GLU A 46 18.03 -12.90 -10.74
C GLU A 46 17.29 -12.11 -9.65
N LEU A 47 16.30 -12.73 -9.01
CA LEU A 47 15.58 -12.11 -7.90
C LEU A 47 16.46 -12.00 -6.65
N VAL A 48 16.61 -10.78 -6.15
CA VAL A 48 17.39 -10.47 -4.95
C VAL A 48 16.52 -9.84 -3.88
N GLU A 49 17.00 -9.79 -2.65
CA GLU A 49 16.32 -9.03 -1.61
C GLU A 49 16.84 -7.59 -1.57
N PRO A 50 15.96 -6.59 -1.37
CA PRO A 50 16.42 -5.22 -1.20
C PRO A 50 17.22 -5.08 0.10
N LYS A 51 18.12 -4.10 0.12
CA LYS A 51 18.89 -3.72 1.31
C LYS A 51 17.98 -3.24 2.44
N LYS A 52 16.92 -2.50 2.10
CA LYS A 52 15.88 -2.05 3.01
C LYS A 52 14.51 -2.43 2.40
N PRO A 53 13.82 -3.46 2.93
CA PRO A 53 12.46 -3.74 2.51
C PRO A 53 11.51 -2.63 2.99
N ILE A 54 10.39 -2.48 2.30
CA ILE A 54 9.29 -1.62 2.71
C ILE A 54 8.50 -2.37 3.77
N ILE A 55 8.26 -1.74 4.91
CA ILE A 55 7.56 -2.38 6.04
C ILE A 55 6.31 -1.58 6.33
N TYR A 56 5.16 -2.22 6.16
CA TYR A 56 3.86 -1.73 6.61
C TYR A 56 3.50 -2.37 7.95
N TYR A 57 3.10 -1.54 8.89
CA TYR A 57 2.54 -1.95 10.16
C TYR A 57 1.02 -1.91 10.08
N ILE A 58 0.35 -2.89 10.67
CA ILE A 58 -1.11 -2.85 10.79
C ILE A 58 -1.47 -2.18 12.11
N ASP A 59 -2.32 -1.16 12.04
CA ASP A 59 -2.86 -0.49 13.22
C ASP A 59 -3.52 -1.51 14.16
N PRO A 60 -3.11 -1.60 15.44
CA PRO A 60 -3.74 -2.45 16.43
C PRO A 60 -5.26 -2.26 16.60
N ALA A 61 -5.80 -1.09 16.24
CA ALA A 61 -7.24 -0.84 16.25
C ALA A 61 -8.00 -1.58 15.13
N THR A 62 -7.30 -2.12 14.13
CA THR A 62 -7.88 -2.93 13.05
C THR A 62 -8.57 -4.17 13.64
N PRO A 63 -9.84 -4.46 13.27
CA PRO A 63 -10.54 -5.65 13.73
C PRO A 63 -9.76 -6.94 13.42
N ILE A 64 -9.66 -7.82 14.41
CA ILE A 64 -8.75 -8.99 14.39
C ILE A 64 -8.97 -9.87 13.17
N GLN A 65 -10.24 -10.09 12.80
CA GLN A 65 -10.62 -10.96 11.69
C GLN A 65 -10.11 -10.47 10.31
N TRP A 66 -9.81 -9.18 10.16
CA TRP A 66 -9.33 -8.60 8.90
C TRP A 66 -7.82 -8.50 8.81
N ARG A 67 -7.10 -8.56 9.94
CA ARG A 67 -5.64 -8.31 9.99
C ARG A 67 -4.86 -9.24 9.06
N GLU A 68 -5.14 -10.54 9.08
CA GLU A 68 -4.45 -11.52 8.23
C GLU A 68 -4.75 -11.30 6.74
N LYS A 69 -6.00 -10.92 6.41
CA LYS A 69 -6.41 -10.64 5.02
C LYS A 69 -5.76 -9.37 4.49
N ILE A 70 -5.67 -8.34 5.33
CA ILE A 70 -4.97 -7.08 5.04
C ILE A 70 -3.47 -7.35 4.79
N ILE A 71 -2.83 -8.14 5.66
CA ILE A 71 -1.42 -8.54 5.51
C ILE A 71 -1.22 -9.30 4.19
N ALA A 72 -2.11 -10.24 3.88
CA ALA A 72 -2.06 -10.99 2.62
C ALA A 72 -2.21 -10.06 1.40
N GLY A 73 -3.11 -9.08 1.44
CA GLY A 73 -3.29 -8.10 0.37
C GLY A 73 -2.05 -7.25 0.11
N VAL A 74 -1.27 -6.90 1.15
CA VAL A 74 0.03 -6.24 0.96
C VAL A 74 1.03 -7.19 0.29
N PHE A 75 1.00 -8.48 0.60
CA PHE A 75 1.87 -9.47 -0.04
C PHE A 75 1.54 -9.69 -1.52
N ASP A 76 0.32 -9.40 -1.98
CA ASP A 76 -0.01 -9.46 -3.40
C ASP A 76 0.84 -8.47 -4.23
N TRP A 77 1.36 -7.39 -3.63
CA TRP A 77 2.26 -6.45 -4.29
C TRP A 77 3.64 -7.03 -4.58
N GLN A 78 4.03 -8.13 -3.92
CA GLN A 78 5.31 -8.80 -4.18
C GLN A 78 5.45 -9.14 -5.66
N ALA A 79 4.38 -9.56 -6.33
CA ALA A 79 4.42 -9.87 -7.76
C ALA A 79 4.84 -8.67 -8.64
N ALA A 80 4.54 -7.44 -8.22
CA ALA A 80 5.01 -6.24 -8.90
C ALA A 80 6.51 -5.98 -8.63
N PHE A 81 6.95 -6.16 -7.39
CA PHE A 81 8.36 -6.00 -7.02
C PHE A 81 9.26 -7.11 -7.59
N GLU A 82 8.76 -8.33 -7.74
CA GLU A 82 9.48 -9.44 -8.38
C GLU A 82 9.75 -9.12 -9.85
N LYS A 83 8.80 -8.50 -10.55
CA LYS A 83 9.02 -7.98 -11.91
C LYS A 83 10.05 -6.85 -11.96
N ALA A 84 10.31 -6.17 -10.85
CA ALA A 84 11.37 -5.18 -10.70
C ALA A 84 12.71 -5.79 -10.23
N GLY A 85 12.79 -7.11 -10.08
CA GLY A 85 13.97 -7.86 -9.67
C GLY A 85 14.12 -8.08 -8.16
N PHE A 86 13.11 -7.72 -7.37
CA PHE A 86 13.15 -7.84 -5.91
C PHE A 86 12.13 -8.84 -5.38
N LYS A 87 12.60 -9.83 -4.62
CA LYS A 87 11.74 -10.67 -3.77
C LYS A 87 11.74 -10.14 -2.34
N ASN A 88 10.70 -10.44 -1.57
CA ASN A 88 10.55 -9.99 -0.18
C ASN A 88 10.69 -8.46 -0.03
N ALA A 89 10.22 -7.71 -1.04
CA ALA A 89 10.44 -6.27 -1.10
C ALA A 89 9.50 -5.49 -0.18
N VAL A 90 8.27 -5.98 -0.02
CA VAL A 90 7.29 -5.44 0.91
C VAL A 90 6.99 -6.46 2.01
N ILE A 91 6.83 -5.97 3.24
CA ILE A 91 6.51 -6.77 4.42
C ILE A 91 5.34 -6.09 5.13
N ALA A 92 4.33 -6.86 5.54
CA ALA A 92 3.28 -6.38 6.43
C ALA A 92 3.30 -7.19 7.73
N LYS A 93 3.17 -6.52 8.88
CA LYS A 93 3.15 -7.17 10.20
C LYS A 93 2.45 -6.31 11.26
N MET A 94 2.11 -6.93 12.38
CA MET A 94 1.73 -6.18 13.58
C MET A 94 2.96 -5.49 14.20
N PRO A 95 2.79 -4.34 14.87
CA PRO A 95 3.83 -3.80 15.75
C PRO A 95 4.12 -4.77 16.90
N ASP A 96 5.33 -4.69 17.46
CA ASP A 96 5.68 -5.44 18.67
C ASP A 96 4.95 -4.81 19.87
N GLU A 97 4.20 -5.62 20.62
CA GLU A 97 3.45 -5.16 21.79
C GLU A 97 4.36 -4.56 22.89
N ASN A 98 5.65 -4.89 22.86
CA ASN A 98 6.63 -4.37 23.82
C ASN A 98 7.35 -3.09 23.33
N ASP A 99 7.14 -2.68 22.08
CA ASP A 99 7.72 -1.47 21.53
C ASP A 99 6.95 -0.25 22.03
N LYS A 100 7.51 0.42 23.04
CA LYS A 100 6.92 1.62 23.63
C LYS A 100 7.12 2.88 22.79
N ASP A 101 8.00 2.83 21.80
CA ASP A 101 8.31 3.94 20.90
C ASP A 101 7.52 3.85 19.58
N PHE A 102 6.70 2.81 19.41
CA PHE A 102 5.80 2.70 18.27
C PHE A 102 4.63 3.68 18.42
N ASP A 103 4.53 4.60 17.47
CA ASP A 103 3.41 5.51 17.30
C ASP A 103 2.99 5.44 15.83
N ILE A 104 1.68 5.38 15.58
CA ILE A 104 1.15 5.28 14.22
C ILE A 104 1.37 6.56 13.40
N ASP A 105 1.57 7.70 14.07
CA ASP A 105 1.81 9.00 13.44
C ASP A 105 3.32 9.33 13.33
N ASP A 106 4.21 8.38 13.63
CA ASP A 106 5.66 8.55 13.52
C ASP A 106 6.16 8.21 12.12
N VAL A 107 6.81 9.19 11.47
CA VAL A 107 7.39 9.10 10.12
C VAL A 107 8.36 7.91 9.89
N ARG A 108 8.86 7.28 10.96
CA ARG A 108 9.70 6.08 10.87
C ARG A 108 8.93 4.83 10.45
N TYR A 109 7.60 4.83 10.62
CA TYR A 109 6.73 3.68 10.36
C TYR A 109 5.75 4.03 9.24
N SER A 110 5.61 3.12 8.28
CA SER A 110 4.49 3.18 7.32
C SER A 110 3.37 2.32 7.89
N VAL A 111 2.17 2.88 8.03
CA VAL A 111 1.07 2.22 8.76
C VAL A 111 -0.17 2.11 7.88
N ILE A 112 -0.86 0.98 7.99
CA ILE A 112 -2.23 0.82 7.50
C ILE A 112 -3.16 1.15 8.67
N THR A 113 -3.66 2.38 8.67
CA THR A 113 -4.44 2.98 9.74
C THR A 113 -5.92 2.69 9.57
N TYR A 114 -6.55 2.17 10.62
CA TYR A 114 -7.96 1.85 10.63
C TYR A 114 -8.77 3.02 11.16
N VAL A 115 -9.75 3.50 10.38
CA VAL A 115 -10.57 4.66 10.75
C VAL A 115 -12.03 4.25 10.93
N ALA A 116 -12.51 4.30 12.18
CA ALA A 116 -13.91 4.08 12.54
C ALA A 116 -14.79 5.30 12.21
N SER A 117 -14.98 5.59 10.92
CA SER A 117 -15.76 6.71 10.40
C SER A 117 -16.74 6.26 9.32
N PRO A 118 -17.86 6.98 9.11
CA PRO A 118 -18.87 6.62 8.11
C PRO A 118 -18.39 6.72 6.65
N LYS A 119 -17.22 7.33 6.41
CA LYS A 119 -16.63 7.40 5.07
C LYS A 119 -16.36 5.99 4.56
N SER A 120 -16.77 5.70 3.33
CA SER A 120 -16.51 4.40 2.68
C SER A 120 -15.49 4.60 1.57
N ASN A 121 -14.22 4.36 1.89
CA ASN A 121 -13.12 4.43 0.94
C ASN A 121 -11.86 3.72 1.50
N ALA A 122 -10.81 3.68 0.70
CA ALA A 122 -9.42 3.53 1.13
C ALA A 122 -8.55 4.59 0.41
N MET A 123 -7.38 4.90 0.95
CA MET A 123 -6.47 5.90 0.36
C MET A 123 -5.03 5.59 0.79
N GLY A 124 -4.09 5.61 -0.15
CA GLY A 124 -2.66 5.45 0.13
C GLY A 124 -1.86 6.75 -0.05
N PRO A 125 -1.96 7.74 0.86
CA PRO A 125 -1.04 8.87 0.86
C PRO A 125 0.39 8.40 1.17
N SER A 126 1.35 9.23 0.79
CA SER A 126 2.77 9.00 1.06
C SER A 126 3.49 10.31 1.29
N VAL A 127 4.47 10.33 2.19
CA VAL A 127 5.39 11.45 2.35
C VAL A 127 6.63 11.23 1.49
N VAL A 128 6.91 12.23 0.66
CA VAL A 128 7.97 12.18 -0.36
C VAL A 128 9.00 13.28 -0.08
N ASP A 129 10.30 12.95 -0.13
CA ASP A 129 11.34 13.97 -0.19
C ASP A 129 11.31 14.63 -1.58
N PRO A 130 10.95 15.93 -1.68
CA PRO A 130 10.80 16.60 -2.98
C PRO A 130 12.12 16.77 -3.74
N ARG A 131 13.28 16.56 -3.09
CA ARG A 131 14.61 16.70 -3.71
C ARG A 131 15.04 15.44 -4.43
N SER A 132 14.67 14.27 -3.92
CA SER A 132 15.07 12.96 -4.45
C SER A 132 13.93 12.20 -5.12
N GLY A 133 12.67 12.55 -4.79
CA GLY A 133 11.49 11.74 -5.13
C GLY A 133 11.40 10.45 -4.32
N GLU A 134 12.16 10.31 -3.24
CA GLU A 134 12.09 9.13 -2.37
C GLU A 134 10.81 9.18 -1.52
N ILE A 135 10.02 8.11 -1.57
CA ILE A 135 8.95 7.87 -0.61
C ILE A 135 9.61 7.48 0.71
N ILE A 136 9.39 8.30 1.74
CA ILE A 136 9.95 8.13 3.09
C ILE A 136 9.07 7.19 3.90
N GLU A 137 7.75 7.42 3.85
CA GLU A 137 6.72 6.60 4.46
C GLU A 137 5.43 6.62 3.63
N SER A 138 4.51 5.71 3.96
CA SER A 138 3.12 5.75 3.49
C SER A 138 2.13 5.37 4.60
N ASP A 139 1.17 6.26 4.83
CA ASP A 139 0.06 6.08 5.78
C ASP A 139 -1.25 5.70 5.08
N ILE A 140 -1.42 4.42 4.80
CA ILE A 140 -2.62 3.93 4.13
C ILE A 140 -3.81 4.05 5.09
N ILE A 141 -4.85 4.76 4.67
CA ILE A 141 -6.06 4.96 5.44
C ILE A 141 -7.12 4.00 4.96
N TRP A 142 -7.60 3.15 5.86
CA TRP A 142 -8.67 2.20 5.61
C TRP A 142 -9.87 2.53 6.50
N TRP A 143 -10.98 2.97 5.90
CA TRP A 143 -12.16 3.36 6.65
C TRP A 143 -13.12 2.18 6.86
N HIS A 144 -13.69 2.05 8.06
CA HIS A 144 -14.58 0.94 8.44
C HIS A 144 -15.70 0.65 7.42
N ASN A 145 -16.33 1.71 6.90
CA ASN A 145 -17.47 1.56 6.00
C ASN A 145 -17.08 1.10 4.59
N VAL A 146 -15.80 0.96 4.26
CA VAL A 146 -15.37 0.33 3.00
C VAL A 146 -15.91 -1.10 2.86
N MET A 147 -16.09 -1.78 4.00
CA MET A 147 -16.70 -3.10 4.07
C MET A 147 -18.12 -3.14 3.51
N THR A 148 -18.89 -2.07 3.70
CA THR A 148 -20.24 -1.97 3.13
C THR A 148 -20.18 -1.91 1.61
N SER A 149 -19.29 -1.08 1.05
CA SER A 149 -19.13 -0.99 -0.40
C SER A 149 -18.60 -2.28 -1.01
N LEU A 150 -17.64 -2.95 -0.36
CA LEU A 150 -17.17 -4.26 -0.80
C LEU A 150 -18.30 -5.30 -0.82
N GLN A 151 -19.12 -5.35 0.23
CA GLN A 151 -20.24 -6.27 0.32
C GLN A 151 -21.26 -6.04 -0.79
N GLU A 152 -21.62 -4.78 -1.05
CA GLU A 152 -22.50 -4.39 -2.15
C GLU A 152 -21.91 -4.76 -3.52
N TRP A 153 -20.63 -4.48 -3.74
CA TRP A 153 -19.95 -4.78 -5.01
C TRP A 153 -19.86 -6.28 -5.27
N MET A 154 -19.45 -7.09 -4.29
CA MET A 154 -19.43 -8.54 -4.46
C MET A 154 -20.83 -9.05 -4.80
N ARG A 155 -21.86 -8.62 -4.05
CA ARG A 155 -23.23 -9.05 -4.31
C ARG A 155 -23.71 -8.71 -5.73
N ILE A 156 -23.48 -7.48 -6.18
CA ILE A 156 -23.96 -6.99 -7.47
C ILE A 156 -23.17 -7.63 -8.61
N GLN A 157 -21.85 -7.71 -8.48
CA GLN A 157 -20.96 -8.10 -9.56
C GLN A 157 -20.78 -9.62 -9.67
N THR A 158 -20.68 -10.32 -8.53
CA THR A 158 -20.40 -11.77 -8.51
C THR A 158 -21.64 -12.60 -8.18
N GLY A 159 -22.69 -12.02 -7.58
CA GLY A 159 -23.92 -12.73 -7.20
C GLY A 159 -24.60 -13.57 -8.29
N PRO A 160 -24.58 -13.21 -9.59
CA PRO A 160 -25.09 -14.09 -10.65
C PRO A 160 -24.37 -15.43 -10.72
N ILE A 161 -23.05 -15.45 -10.53
CA ILE A 161 -22.19 -16.63 -10.68
C ILE A 161 -21.79 -17.29 -9.36
N ASP A 162 -21.73 -16.54 -8.26
CA ASP A 162 -21.38 -17.02 -6.92
C ASP A 162 -22.62 -16.98 -5.99
N PRO A 163 -23.18 -18.15 -5.64
CA PRO A 163 -24.29 -18.23 -4.69
C PRO A 163 -23.97 -17.66 -3.30
N LYS A 164 -22.72 -17.66 -2.85
CA LYS A 164 -22.31 -17.15 -1.52
C LYS A 164 -22.51 -15.64 -1.43
N ALA A 165 -22.32 -14.92 -2.54
CA ALA A 165 -22.45 -13.47 -2.63
C ALA A 165 -23.91 -12.98 -2.69
N ARG A 166 -24.92 -13.87 -2.67
CA ARG A 166 -26.34 -13.47 -2.78
C ARG A 166 -26.98 -13.04 -1.46
N GLY A 167 -26.36 -13.42 -0.34
CA GLY A 167 -26.86 -13.15 1.01
C GLY A 167 -26.87 -11.67 1.37
N ASN A 168 -27.69 -11.29 2.35
CA ASN A 168 -27.65 -9.94 2.93
C ASN A 168 -26.49 -9.76 3.93
N VAL A 169 -25.96 -10.86 4.45
CA VAL A 169 -24.81 -10.89 5.36
C VAL A 169 -23.88 -11.99 4.86
N PHE A 170 -22.59 -11.69 4.75
CA PHE A 170 -21.56 -12.65 4.36
C PHE A 170 -20.88 -13.23 5.60
N SER A 171 -20.29 -14.42 5.46
CA SER A 171 -19.34 -14.90 6.47
C SER A 171 -18.07 -14.05 6.42
N ASP A 172 -17.36 -13.94 7.54
CA ASP A 172 -16.08 -13.22 7.60
C ASP A 172 -15.08 -13.78 6.58
N GLU A 173 -15.08 -15.10 6.37
CA GLU A 173 -14.23 -15.73 5.35
C GLU A 173 -14.51 -15.18 3.94
N HIS A 174 -15.77 -15.11 3.54
CA HIS A 174 -16.16 -14.63 2.21
C HIS A 174 -16.00 -13.11 2.09
N MET A 175 -16.29 -12.37 3.16
CA MET A 175 -16.07 -10.93 3.18
C MET A 175 -14.58 -10.60 3.06
N GLY A 176 -13.72 -11.34 3.76
CA GLY A 176 -12.27 -11.17 3.73
C GLY A 176 -11.61 -11.56 2.40
N GLU A 177 -12.34 -12.15 1.45
CA GLU A 177 -11.85 -12.32 0.06
C GLU A 177 -11.80 -10.98 -0.68
N ALA A 178 -12.59 -9.99 -0.26
CA ALA A 178 -12.63 -8.66 -0.88
C ALA A 178 -11.60 -7.69 -0.27
N ASP A 179 -11.17 -7.91 0.96
CA ASP A 179 -10.29 -7.00 1.70
C ASP A 179 -8.96 -6.68 0.98
N PRO A 180 -8.27 -7.66 0.33
CA PRO A 180 -7.07 -7.36 -0.44
C PRO A 180 -7.27 -6.27 -1.50
N PHE A 181 -8.45 -6.21 -2.12
CA PHE A 181 -8.73 -5.24 -3.19
C PHE A 181 -8.82 -3.79 -2.69
N CYS A 182 -9.12 -3.58 -1.40
CA CYS A 182 -9.24 -2.24 -0.83
C CYS A 182 -7.91 -1.57 -0.50
N ILE A 183 -6.80 -2.31 -0.48
CA ILE A 183 -5.48 -1.74 -0.21
C ILE A 183 -4.75 -1.43 -1.52
N VAL A 184 -5.32 -1.78 -2.68
CA VAL A 184 -4.65 -1.78 -3.99
C VAL A 184 -4.93 -0.50 -4.81
N THR A 185 -5.41 0.59 -4.19
CA THR A 185 -5.77 1.84 -4.89
C THR A 185 -4.88 3.02 -4.56
#